data_AF-A0A1T3CJA1-F1
#
_entry.id   AF-A0A1T3CJA1-F1
#
_cell.length_a   1.000
_cell.length_b   1.000
_cell.length_c   1.000
_cell.angle_alpha   90.00
_cell.angle_beta   90.00
_cell.angle_gamma   90.00
#
_symmetry.space_group_name_H-M   'P 1'
#
loop_
_entity.id
_entity.type
_entity.pdbx_description
1 polymer ?
#
loop_
_entity_poly.entity_id
_entity_poly.type
_entity_poly.pdbx_seq_one_letter_code
_entity_poly.pdbx_strand_id
1 'polypeptide(L)'
;MALNLATYAEQHHHPQIRVWNRTAAKAKDLAPGYYQIAASLHEIGSNCNIVHGCLANDDVALAIYRELFKIQNRGSIYVDHSTLYPTTSKTLQAEAQKNGVYFLSCPVFGPPAAAKSAELLVVLSGDAEARESVKKYLVPSLGKDLIDCGDATADGATLKLLGNSCILGTIELLSESFALAEKTSFDLNVFYNFIRKSPTSYYSSFNSIIC
;
A
#
# COMPACT_ATOMS: atom_id res chain seq x y z
N MET A 1 5.61 -6.96 -0.90
CA MET A 1 6.21 -5.65 -0.54
C MET A 1 7.57 -5.80 0.13
N ALA A 2 7.68 -6.25 1.39
CA ALA A 2 8.98 -6.34 2.07
C ALA A 2 10.06 -7.12 1.30
N LEU A 3 9.72 -8.28 0.73
CA LEU A 3 10.66 -9.07 -0.08
C LEU A 3 11.11 -8.32 -1.34
N ASN A 4 10.21 -7.64 -2.05
CA ASN A 4 10.59 -6.88 -3.24
C ASN A 4 11.51 -5.70 -2.91
N LEU A 5 11.27 -5.03 -1.77
CA LEU A 5 12.17 -3.97 -1.27
C LEU A 5 13.54 -4.53 -0.92
N ALA A 6 13.59 -5.72 -0.30
CA ALA A 6 14.84 -6.42 -0.01
C ALA A 6 15.62 -6.76 -1.30
N THR A 7 14.93 -7.30 -2.31
CA THR A 7 15.52 -7.60 -3.62
C THR A 7 16.02 -6.34 -4.32
N TYR A 8 15.25 -5.25 -4.29
CA TYR A 8 15.69 -3.98 -4.86
C TYR A 8 16.96 -3.46 -4.15
N ALA A 9 16.98 -3.52 -2.81
CA ALA A 9 18.14 -3.12 -2.01
C ALA A 9 19.39 -3.94 -2.36
N GLU A 10 19.25 -5.26 -2.49
CA GLU A 10 20.33 -6.16 -2.90
C GLU A 10 20.90 -5.81 -4.27
N GLN A 11 20.01 -5.64 -5.27
CA GLN A 11 20.38 -5.33 -6.65
C GLN A 11 21.09 -3.98 -6.82
N HIS A 12 20.80 -3.02 -5.94
CA HIS A 12 21.35 -1.66 -6.00
C HIS A 12 22.43 -1.41 -4.94
N HIS A 13 22.93 -2.47 -4.29
CA HIS A 13 23.99 -2.40 -3.29
C HIS A 13 23.66 -1.50 -2.08
N HIS A 14 22.38 -1.42 -1.71
CA HIS A 14 21.96 -0.79 -0.46
C HIS A 14 22.15 -1.76 0.72
N PRO A 15 22.20 -1.25 1.98
CA PRO A 15 22.19 -2.10 3.15
C PRO A 15 20.96 -3.01 3.20
N GLN A 16 21.09 -4.16 3.90
CA GLN A 16 19.95 -5.04 4.16
C GLN A 16 18.80 -4.27 4.82
N ILE A 17 17.58 -4.50 4.33
CA ILE A 17 16.42 -3.90 4.97
C ILE A 17 16.18 -4.55 6.35
N ARG A 18 15.57 -3.80 7.26
CA ARG A 18 15.12 -4.34 8.55
C ARG A 18 13.62 -4.55 8.51
N VAL A 19 13.18 -5.72 8.95
CA VAL A 19 11.77 -6.09 9.00
C VAL A 19 11.36 -6.28 10.45
N TRP A 20 10.28 -5.62 10.84
CA TRP A 20 9.64 -5.78 12.14
C TRP A 20 8.16 -6.08 11.96
N ASN A 21 7.62 -6.93 12.83
CA ASN A 21 6.19 -7.10 12.98
C ASN A 21 5.84 -7.28 14.45
N ARG A 22 4.70 -6.72 14.87
CA ARG A 22 4.20 -6.84 16.26
C ARG A 22 4.16 -8.30 16.74
N THR A 23 3.77 -9.22 15.87
CA THR A 23 3.88 -10.67 16.11
C THR A 23 5.16 -11.18 15.46
N ALA A 24 6.20 -11.40 16.26
CA ALA A 24 7.54 -11.76 15.76
C ALA A 24 7.55 -13.00 14.85
N ALA A 25 6.70 -14.00 15.12
CA ALA A 25 6.59 -15.20 14.27
C ALA A 25 6.29 -14.87 12.80
N LYS A 26 5.37 -13.93 12.53
CA LYS A 26 5.02 -13.54 11.15
C LYS A 26 6.18 -12.89 10.38
N ALA A 27 7.12 -12.26 11.08
CA ALA A 27 8.32 -11.72 10.45
C ALA A 27 9.32 -12.85 10.14
N LYS A 28 9.41 -13.85 11.02
CA LYS A 28 10.26 -15.04 10.83
C LYS A 28 9.73 -15.99 9.74
N ASP A 29 8.41 -15.99 9.50
CA ASP A 29 7.76 -16.81 8.48
C ASP A 29 7.92 -16.25 7.04
N LEU A 30 8.59 -15.10 6.88
CA LEU A 30 8.91 -14.57 5.55
C LEU A 30 9.87 -15.51 4.82
N ALA A 31 9.70 -15.62 3.50
CA ALA A 31 10.64 -16.36 2.66
C ALA A 31 12.07 -15.79 2.85
N PRO A 32 13.13 -16.61 2.68
CA PRO A 32 14.50 -16.13 2.71
C PRO A 32 14.72 -14.95 1.75
N GLY A 33 15.51 -13.96 2.16
CA GLY A 33 15.78 -12.78 1.36
C GLY A 33 16.81 -11.85 1.99
N TYR A 34 17.10 -10.74 1.33
CA TYR A 34 18.12 -9.77 1.74
C TYR A 34 17.62 -8.80 2.84
N TYR A 35 17.29 -9.36 4.01
CA TYR A 35 16.78 -8.60 5.15
C TYR A 35 17.23 -9.18 6.49
N GLN A 36 17.08 -8.38 7.55
CA GLN A 36 17.26 -8.79 8.94
C GLN A 36 15.96 -8.56 9.74
N ILE A 37 15.70 -9.43 10.72
CA ILE A 37 14.57 -9.24 11.64
C ILE A 37 14.99 -8.30 12.75
N ALA A 38 14.30 -7.16 12.86
CA ALA A 38 14.45 -6.25 13.98
C ALA A 38 13.62 -6.73 15.19
N ALA A 39 14.17 -6.58 16.38
CA ALA A 39 13.53 -6.97 17.64
C ALA A 39 12.48 -5.97 18.13
N SER A 40 12.57 -4.70 17.69
CA SER A 40 11.69 -3.63 18.18
C SER A 40 11.56 -2.48 17.17
N LEU A 41 10.57 -1.61 17.40
CA LEU A 41 10.45 -0.34 16.69
C LEU A 41 11.61 0.61 16.97
N HIS A 42 12.21 0.54 18.17
CA HIS A 42 13.42 1.29 18.48
C HIS A 42 14.56 0.94 17.54
N GLU A 43 14.77 -0.35 17.27
CA GLU A 43 15.79 -0.78 16.32
C GLU A 43 15.51 -0.26 14.90
N ILE A 44 14.25 -0.24 14.46
CA ILE A 44 13.87 0.36 13.17
C ILE A 44 14.17 1.86 13.17
N GLY A 45 13.70 2.59 14.17
CA GLY A 45 13.84 4.05 14.25
C GLY A 45 15.30 4.51 14.38
N SER A 46 16.15 3.74 15.06
CA SER A 46 17.56 4.13 15.25
C SER A 46 18.46 3.78 14.05
N ASN A 47 18.06 2.83 13.19
CA ASN A 47 18.93 2.29 12.15
C ASN A 47 18.42 2.50 10.71
N CYS A 48 17.23 3.06 10.52
CA CYS A 48 16.64 3.27 9.19
C CYS A 48 16.28 4.74 9.01
N ASN A 49 16.58 5.32 7.85
CA ASN A 49 16.16 6.68 7.47
C ASN A 49 14.87 6.69 6.64
N ILE A 50 14.53 5.56 6.01
CA ILE A 50 13.29 5.37 5.25
C ILE A 50 12.58 4.16 5.84
N VAL A 51 11.34 4.34 6.28
CA VAL A 51 10.56 3.31 6.97
C VAL A 51 9.23 3.12 6.26
N HIS A 52 9.00 1.92 5.75
CA HIS A 52 7.74 1.51 5.13
C HIS A 52 6.81 0.91 6.17
N GLY A 53 5.57 1.40 6.26
CA GLY A 53 4.53 0.82 7.10
C GLY A 53 3.41 0.19 6.28
N CYS A 54 2.87 -0.92 6.76
CA CYS A 54 1.67 -1.56 6.24
C CYS A 54 0.90 -2.11 7.43
N LEU A 55 0.07 -1.26 8.02
CA LEU A 55 -0.51 -1.41 9.35
C LEU A 55 -2.01 -1.71 9.25
N ALA A 56 -2.55 -2.31 10.31
CA ALA A 56 -3.88 -2.92 10.27
C ALA A 56 -5.03 -1.90 10.21
N ASN A 57 -4.88 -0.76 10.89
CA ASN A 57 -5.89 0.29 10.99
C ASN A 57 -5.28 1.58 11.54
N ASP A 58 -6.09 2.63 11.58
CA ASP A 58 -5.74 3.98 12.05
C ASP A 58 -5.18 4.02 13.46
N ASP A 59 -5.78 3.33 14.43
CA ASP A 59 -5.31 3.31 15.82
C ASP A 59 -3.90 2.73 15.93
N VAL A 60 -3.65 1.62 15.21
CA VAL A 60 -2.33 1.01 15.14
C VAL A 60 -1.35 1.94 14.42
N ALA A 61 -1.74 2.58 13.32
CA ALA A 61 -0.89 3.52 12.61
C ALA A 61 -0.48 4.70 13.50
N LEU A 62 -1.44 5.34 14.18
CA LEU A 62 -1.20 6.41 15.11
C LEU A 62 -0.23 5.98 16.22
N ALA A 63 -0.45 4.82 16.84
CA ALA A 63 0.41 4.34 17.91
C ALA A 63 1.86 4.11 17.44
N ILE A 64 2.02 3.38 16.33
CA ILE A 64 3.34 2.99 15.79
C ILE A 64 4.12 4.21 15.30
N TYR A 65 3.50 5.08 14.49
CA TYR A 65 4.20 6.24 13.93
C TYR A 65 4.55 7.26 15.01
N ARG A 66 3.68 7.51 16.00
CA ARG A 66 4.01 8.41 17.12
C ARG A 66 5.18 7.92 17.97
N GLU A 67 5.35 6.61 18.10
CA GLU A 67 6.53 6.04 18.75
C GLU A 67 7.78 6.28 17.89
N LEU A 68 7.71 5.94 16.60
CA LEU A 68 8.83 6.08 15.67
C LEU A 68 9.29 7.54 15.50
N PHE A 69 8.35 8.50 15.39
CA PHE A 69 8.66 9.92 15.26
C PHE A 69 9.50 10.48 16.41
N LYS A 70 9.46 9.84 17.59
CA LYS A 70 10.26 10.23 18.77
C LYS A 70 11.66 9.63 18.78
N ILE A 71 11.90 8.58 17.99
CA ILE A 71 13.14 7.79 17.99
C ILE A 71 14.08 8.23 16.86
N GLN A 72 13.53 8.56 15.69
CA GLN A 72 14.31 8.73 14.47
C GLN A 72 15.05 10.07 14.38
N ASN A 73 16.08 10.09 13.54
CA ASN A 73 16.80 11.31 13.18
C ASN A 73 15.95 12.24 12.32
N ARG A 74 16.19 13.55 12.43
CA ARG A 74 15.59 14.57 11.55
C ARG A 74 15.82 14.24 10.08
N GLY A 75 14.82 14.53 9.25
CA GLY A 75 14.83 14.29 7.81
C GLY A 75 14.49 12.86 7.39
N SER A 76 14.22 11.96 8.33
CA SER A 76 13.79 10.61 8.00
C SER A 76 12.38 10.57 7.39
N ILE A 77 12.10 9.56 6.55
CA ILE A 77 10.90 9.46 5.72
C ILE A 77 10.11 8.22 6.10
N TYR A 78 8.82 8.41 6.36
CA TYR A 78 7.86 7.35 6.62
C TYR A 78 6.93 7.20 5.44
N VAL A 79 6.85 6.00 4.87
CA VAL A 79 6.02 5.67 3.72
C VAL A 79 4.92 4.71 4.18
N ASP A 80 3.70 5.21 4.37
CA ASP A 80 2.58 4.38 4.83
C ASP A 80 1.79 3.80 3.66
N HIS A 81 1.71 2.47 3.58
CA HIS A 81 0.95 1.74 2.56
C HIS A 81 -0.43 1.29 3.06
N SER A 82 -0.81 1.69 4.26
CA SER A 82 -2.05 1.26 4.91
C SER A 82 -3.25 1.92 4.25
N THR A 83 -4.44 1.36 4.45
CA THR A 83 -5.68 2.05 4.11
C THR A 83 -6.14 2.81 5.35
N LEU A 84 -5.76 4.09 5.44
CA LEU A 84 -6.10 4.99 6.55
C LEU A 84 -7.21 5.97 6.15
N TYR A 85 -7.88 6.54 7.15
CA TYR A 85 -8.73 7.70 6.92
C TYR A 85 -7.91 8.93 6.51
N PRO A 86 -8.44 9.80 5.63
CA PRO A 86 -7.77 11.04 5.25
C PRO A 86 -7.44 11.94 6.46
N THR A 87 -8.30 11.93 7.48
CA THR A 87 -8.09 12.64 8.75
C THR A 87 -6.88 12.11 9.51
N THR A 88 -6.72 10.79 9.59
CA THR A 88 -5.56 10.14 10.24
C THR A 88 -4.27 10.45 9.50
N SER A 89 -4.23 10.31 8.18
CA SER A 89 -3.05 10.66 7.38
C SER A 89 -2.65 12.13 7.56
N LYS A 90 -3.63 13.05 7.55
CA LYS A 90 -3.39 14.47 7.82
C LYS A 90 -2.82 14.72 9.22
N THR A 91 -3.34 14.03 10.24
CA THR A 91 -2.82 14.12 11.61
C THR A 91 -1.37 13.63 11.68
N LEU A 92 -1.07 12.48 11.06
CA LEU A 92 0.29 11.93 11.01
C LEU A 92 1.26 12.85 10.26
N GLN A 93 0.83 13.47 9.17
CA GLN A 93 1.64 14.46 8.45
C GLN A 93 2.00 15.65 9.34
N ALA A 94 1.02 16.22 10.05
CA ALA A 94 1.27 17.36 10.94
C ALA A 94 2.16 16.98 12.14
N GLU A 95 2.00 15.77 12.69
CA GLU A 95 2.83 15.27 13.79
C GLU A 95 4.27 14.96 13.34
N ALA A 96 4.45 14.40 12.14
CA ALA A 96 5.76 14.16 11.55
C ALA A 96 6.54 15.46 11.37
N GLN A 97 5.90 16.49 10.80
CA GLN A 97 6.50 17.82 10.60
C GLN A 97 6.97 18.44 11.93
N LYS A 98 6.19 18.32 13.01
CA LYS A 98 6.58 18.80 14.35
C LYS A 98 7.82 18.11 14.90
N ASN A 99 8.07 16.87 14.51
CA ASN A 99 9.27 16.11 14.91
C ASN A 99 10.42 16.25 13.90
N GLY A 100 10.25 17.04 12.83
CA GLY A 100 11.28 17.23 11.81
C GLY A 100 11.52 16.00 10.94
N VAL A 101 10.49 15.16 10.74
CA VAL A 101 10.49 13.99 9.87
C VAL A 101 9.37 14.11 8.83
N TYR A 102 9.44 13.31 7.77
CA TYR A 102 8.46 13.33 6.69
C TYR A 102 7.53 12.13 6.78
N PHE A 103 6.23 12.35 6.61
CA PHE A 103 5.24 11.29 6.48
C PHE A 103 4.58 11.39 5.11
N LEU A 104 4.61 10.27 4.38
CA LEU A 104 4.03 10.09 3.06
C LEU A 104 2.90 9.08 3.14
N SER A 105 1.76 9.42 2.56
CA SER A 105 0.66 8.50 2.33
C SER A 105 0.90 7.84 0.97
N CYS A 106 1.12 6.53 1.01
CA CYS A 106 1.54 5.71 -0.12
C CYS A 106 0.68 4.43 -0.32
N PRO A 107 -0.66 4.53 -0.31
CA PRO A 107 -1.51 3.35 -0.46
C PRO A 107 -1.37 2.72 -1.85
N VAL A 108 -1.73 1.45 -1.97
CA VAL A 108 -1.54 0.67 -3.21
C VAL A 108 -2.84 0.03 -3.71
N PHE A 109 -2.93 -0.19 -5.02
CA PHE A 109 -3.98 -0.98 -5.65
C PHE A 109 -3.39 -2.21 -6.34
N GLY A 110 -4.10 -3.34 -6.21
CA GLY A 110 -3.76 -4.62 -6.83
C GLY A 110 -3.88 -5.78 -5.85
N PRO A 111 -4.08 -7.01 -6.36
CA PRO A 111 -4.17 -8.21 -5.55
C PRO A 111 -2.81 -8.58 -4.91
N PRO A 112 -2.79 -9.52 -3.95
CA PRO A 112 -1.54 -10.05 -3.39
C PRO A 112 -0.56 -10.61 -4.43
N ALA A 113 -1.06 -11.15 -5.55
CA ALA A 113 -0.21 -11.62 -6.65
C ALA A 113 0.56 -10.46 -7.30
N ALA A 114 -0.09 -9.33 -7.57
CA ALA A 114 0.57 -8.13 -8.09
C ALA A 114 1.59 -7.56 -7.09
N ALA A 115 1.31 -7.64 -5.79
CA ALA A 115 2.26 -7.25 -4.75
C ALA A 115 3.51 -8.14 -4.71
N LYS A 116 3.40 -9.43 -5.08
CA LYS A 116 4.54 -10.36 -5.17
C LYS A 116 5.38 -10.12 -6.42
N SER A 117 4.75 -9.74 -7.53
CA SER A 117 5.43 -9.48 -8.81
C SER A 117 5.86 -8.02 -9.01
N ALA A 118 5.69 -7.15 -8.00
CA ALA A 118 5.96 -5.72 -8.07
C ALA A 118 5.14 -4.96 -9.15
N GLU A 119 3.91 -5.40 -9.38
CA GLU A 119 3.00 -4.88 -10.42
C GLU A 119 1.83 -4.05 -9.85
N LEU A 120 1.94 -3.58 -8.61
CA LEU A 120 0.94 -2.71 -8.00
C LEU A 120 0.85 -1.37 -8.73
N LEU A 121 -0.32 -0.73 -8.60
CA LEU A 121 -0.45 0.71 -8.84
C LEU A 121 -0.22 1.42 -7.50
N VAL A 122 0.85 2.22 -7.44
CA VAL A 122 1.23 2.96 -6.24
C VAL A 122 0.55 4.33 -6.27
N VAL A 123 0.00 4.77 -5.15
CA VAL A 123 -0.43 6.16 -4.95
C VAL A 123 0.59 6.81 -4.04
N LEU A 124 0.93 8.09 -4.25
CA LEU A 124 1.90 8.79 -3.40
C LEU A 124 1.45 10.23 -3.14
N SER A 125 1.46 10.65 -1.89
CA SER A 125 1.18 12.03 -1.47
C SER A 125 1.95 12.40 -0.21
N GLY A 126 2.24 13.69 -0.03
CA GLY A 126 3.02 14.22 1.09
C GLY A 126 4.10 15.21 0.64
N ASP A 127 5.08 15.46 1.50
CA ASP A 127 6.16 16.42 1.21
C ASP A 127 6.84 16.17 -0.16
N ALA A 128 7.09 17.24 -0.92
CA ALA A 128 7.60 17.13 -2.29
C ALA A 128 9.01 16.54 -2.36
N GLU A 129 9.92 16.97 -1.48
CA GLU A 129 11.31 16.46 -1.47
C GLU A 129 11.34 15.00 -1.03
N ALA A 130 10.58 14.68 0.02
CA ALA A 130 10.48 13.30 0.49
C ALA A 130 9.88 12.38 -0.58
N ARG A 131 8.83 12.81 -1.30
CA ARG A 131 8.26 12.03 -2.42
C ARG A 131 9.29 11.80 -3.52
N GLU A 132 9.98 12.85 -3.96
CA GLU A 132 10.96 12.73 -5.05
C GLU A 132 12.10 11.76 -4.69
N SER A 133 12.51 11.73 -3.42
CA SER A 133 13.53 10.80 -2.93
C SER A 133 13.11 9.32 -3.00
N VAL A 134 11.81 9.02 -2.90
CA VAL A 134 11.31 7.64 -2.86
C VAL A 134 10.73 7.13 -4.18
N LYS A 135 10.21 8.02 -5.03
CA LYS A 135 9.56 7.66 -6.31
C LYS A 135 10.37 6.67 -7.16
N LYS A 136 11.68 6.93 -7.30
CA LYS A 136 12.57 6.19 -8.21
C LYS A 136 12.76 4.72 -7.85
N TYR A 137 12.59 4.34 -6.59
CA TYR A 137 12.65 2.94 -6.21
C TYR A 137 11.26 2.35 -6.00
N LEU A 138 10.25 3.12 -5.58
CA LEU A 138 8.87 2.62 -5.45
C LEU A 138 8.38 1.96 -6.76
N VAL A 139 8.73 2.56 -7.89
CA VAL A 139 8.67 1.92 -9.21
C VAL A 139 10.12 1.74 -9.67
N PRO A 140 10.65 0.50 -9.81
CA PRO A 140 9.91 -0.74 -10.01
C PRO A 140 9.77 -1.67 -8.78
N SER A 141 10.19 -1.28 -7.57
CA SER A 141 10.26 -2.26 -6.46
C SER A 141 8.90 -2.71 -5.92
N LEU A 142 7.88 -1.85 -5.94
CA LEU A 142 6.55 -2.16 -5.42
C LEU A 142 5.51 -2.26 -6.53
N GLY A 143 5.65 -1.43 -7.56
CA GLY A 143 4.65 -1.26 -8.58
C GLY A 143 5.22 -0.99 -9.96
N LYS A 144 4.33 -1.11 -10.95
CA LYS A 144 4.60 -0.82 -12.36
C LYS A 144 4.31 0.63 -12.73
N ASP A 145 3.51 1.32 -11.92
CA ASP A 145 3.08 2.69 -12.16
C ASP A 145 2.77 3.42 -10.85
N LEU A 146 2.79 4.75 -10.88
CA LEU A 146 2.64 5.62 -9.72
C LEU A 146 1.73 6.82 -10.04
N ILE A 147 0.71 7.03 -9.21
CA ILE A 147 -0.12 8.23 -9.20
C ILE A 147 0.38 9.16 -8.11
N ASP A 148 0.86 10.34 -8.49
CA ASP A 148 1.24 11.38 -7.55
C ASP A 148 0.04 12.30 -7.25
N CYS A 149 -0.40 12.29 -6.00
CA CYS A 149 -1.57 13.02 -5.51
C CYS A 149 -1.25 14.36 -4.84
N GLY A 150 -0.01 14.85 -4.91
CA GLY A 150 0.31 16.17 -4.37
C GLY A 150 0.70 16.15 -2.88
N ASP A 151 0.72 17.35 -2.30
CA ASP A 151 1.39 17.61 -1.03
C ASP A 151 0.61 17.12 0.20
N ALA A 152 -0.71 17.03 0.09
CA ALA A 152 -1.56 16.63 1.19
C ALA A 152 -1.66 15.10 1.27
N THR A 153 -1.16 14.52 2.37
CA THR A 153 -1.26 13.06 2.60
C THR A 153 -2.69 12.54 2.65
N ALA A 154 -3.65 13.42 2.97
CA ALA A 154 -5.07 13.16 2.91
C ALA A 154 -5.56 12.81 1.49
N ASP A 155 -4.93 13.35 0.43
CA ASP A 155 -5.38 13.16 -0.94
C ASP A 155 -5.09 11.73 -1.43
N GLY A 156 -3.90 11.20 -1.14
CA GLY A 156 -3.59 9.80 -1.43
C GLY A 156 -4.49 8.82 -0.66
N ALA A 157 -4.78 9.12 0.61
CA ALA A 157 -5.71 8.32 1.42
C ALA A 157 -7.15 8.40 0.87
N THR A 158 -7.58 9.59 0.45
CA THR A 158 -8.90 9.82 -0.16
C THR A 158 -9.02 9.05 -1.47
N LEU A 159 -8.01 9.12 -2.34
CA LEU A 159 -8.00 8.36 -3.59
C LEU A 159 -8.11 6.86 -3.33
N LYS A 160 -7.43 6.34 -2.29
CA LYS A 160 -7.54 4.93 -1.90
C LYS A 160 -8.97 4.55 -1.54
N LEU A 161 -9.66 5.35 -0.72
CA LEU A 161 -11.04 5.08 -0.32
C LEU A 161 -12.01 5.18 -1.50
N LEU A 162 -11.85 6.20 -2.36
CA LEU A 162 -12.64 6.35 -3.58
C LEU A 162 -12.45 5.14 -4.52
N GLY A 163 -11.21 4.74 -4.78
CA GLY A 163 -10.91 3.59 -5.64
C GLY A 163 -11.46 2.29 -5.08
N ASN A 164 -11.34 2.05 -3.77
CA ASN A 164 -11.94 0.89 -3.13
C ASN A 164 -13.48 0.92 -3.18
N SER A 165 -14.11 2.10 -3.07
CA SER A 165 -15.56 2.25 -3.24
C SER A 165 -16.00 1.86 -4.65
N CYS A 166 -15.25 2.27 -5.68
CA CYS A 166 -15.54 1.87 -7.07
C CYS A 166 -15.42 0.35 -7.26
N ILE A 167 -14.40 -0.28 -6.66
CA ILE A 167 -14.21 -1.74 -6.68
C ILE A 167 -15.38 -2.45 -6.02
N LEU A 168 -15.76 -2.05 -4.81
CA LEU A 168 -16.84 -2.70 -4.06
C LEU A 168 -18.20 -2.49 -4.73
N GLY A 169 -18.50 -1.28 -5.21
CA GLY A 169 -19.74 -1.01 -5.93
C GLY A 169 -19.86 -1.83 -7.22
N THR A 170 -18.74 -2.04 -7.91
CA THR A 170 -18.66 -2.94 -9.07
C THR A 170 -18.99 -4.39 -8.69
N ILE A 171 -18.38 -4.89 -7.61
CA ILE A 171 -18.61 -6.26 -7.13
C ILE A 171 -20.09 -6.46 -6.77
N GLU A 172 -20.69 -5.49 -6.08
CA GLU A 172 -22.09 -5.54 -5.68
C GLU A 172 -23.02 -5.62 -6.90
N LEU A 173 -22.88 -4.69 -7.84
CA LEU A 173 -23.71 -4.64 -9.05
C LEU A 173 -23.60 -5.92 -9.89
N LEU A 174 -22.39 -6.48 -10.01
CA LEU A 174 -22.19 -7.76 -10.68
C LEU A 174 -22.90 -8.88 -9.91
N SER A 175 -22.73 -8.93 -8.58
CA SER A 175 -23.32 -9.96 -7.72
C SER A 175 -24.85 -9.96 -7.81
N GLU A 176 -25.48 -8.78 -7.74
CA GLU A 176 -26.94 -8.64 -7.91
C GLU A 176 -27.39 -9.10 -9.31
N SER A 177 -26.63 -8.74 -10.36
CA SER A 177 -26.96 -9.15 -11.73
C SER A 177 -26.88 -10.66 -11.91
N PHE A 178 -25.88 -11.33 -11.32
CA PHE A 178 -25.78 -12.79 -11.32
C PHE A 178 -26.91 -13.45 -10.53
N ALA A 179 -27.28 -12.90 -9.36
CA ALA A 179 -28.40 -13.40 -8.58
C ALA A 179 -29.73 -13.27 -9.34
N LEU A 180 -29.94 -12.17 -10.06
CA LEU A 180 -31.13 -11.97 -10.90
C LEU A 180 -31.16 -12.94 -12.10
N ALA A 181 -30.02 -13.16 -12.76
CA ALA A 181 -29.90 -14.14 -13.84
C ALA A 181 -30.26 -15.56 -13.33
N GLU A 182 -29.78 -15.93 -12.15
CA GLU A 182 -30.12 -17.22 -11.52
C GLU A 182 -31.62 -17.33 -11.23
N LYS A 183 -32.23 -16.28 -10.64
CA LYS A 183 -33.68 -16.27 -10.33
C LYS A 183 -34.58 -16.31 -11.56
N THR A 184 -34.12 -15.78 -12.68
CA THR A 184 -34.84 -15.84 -13.96
C THR A 184 -34.54 -17.13 -14.73
N SER A 185 -33.78 -18.07 -14.16
CA SER A 185 -33.34 -19.31 -14.81
C SER A 185 -32.54 -19.07 -16.10
N PHE A 186 -31.87 -17.91 -16.19
CA PHE A 186 -30.98 -17.59 -17.31
C PHE A 186 -29.67 -18.37 -17.20
N ASP A 187 -29.06 -18.73 -18.35
CA ASP A 187 -27.77 -19.42 -18.37
C ASP A 187 -26.63 -18.50 -17.89
N LEU A 188 -26.12 -18.77 -16.68
CA LEU A 188 -25.04 -18.00 -16.07
C LEU A 188 -23.75 -18.03 -16.88
N ASN A 189 -23.48 -19.07 -17.68
CA ASN A 189 -22.30 -19.11 -18.56
C ASN A 189 -22.45 -18.13 -19.72
N VAL A 190 -23.66 -18.01 -20.27
CA VAL A 190 -23.94 -17.01 -21.32
C VAL A 190 -23.78 -15.61 -20.74
N PHE A 191 -24.31 -15.36 -19.54
CA PHE A 191 -24.18 -14.05 -18.88
C PHE A 191 -22.73 -13.72 -18.52
N TYR A 192 -21.99 -14.66 -17.95
CA TYR A 192 -20.55 -14.51 -17.68
C TYR A 192 -19.75 -14.18 -18.96
N ASN A 193 -20.03 -14.91 -20.05
CA ASN A 193 -19.38 -14.66 -21.34
C ASN A 193 -19.74 -13.28 -21.90
N PHE A 194 -20.98 -12.82 -21.70
CA PHE A 194 -21.38 -11.45 -22.04
C PHE A 194 -20.59 -10.41 -21.25
N ILE A 195 -20.52 -10.52 -19.92
CA ILE A 195 -19.75 -9.58 -19.08
C ILE A 195 -18.28 -9.54 -19.49
N ARG A 196 -17.66 -10.70 -19.72
CA ARG A 196 -16.25 -10.81 -20.12
C ARG A 196 -15.96 -10.20 -21.49
N LYS A 197 -16.87 -10.34 -22.46
CA LYS A 197 -16.68 -9.87 -23.85
C LYS A 197 -17.26 -8.47 -24.08
N SER A 198 -18.04 -7.93 -23.15
CA SER A 198 -18.72 -6.66 -23.34
C SER A 198 -17.69 -5.53 -23.54
N PRO A 199 -17.81 -4.73 -24.62
CA PRO A 199 -16.88 -3.63 -24.90
C PRO A 199 -17.00 -2.48 -23.88
N THR A 200 -18.06 -2.44 -23.07
CA THR A 200 -18.24 -1.50 -21.96
C THR A 200 -17.71 -2.04 -20.62
N SER A 201 -17.16 -3.26 -20.60
CA SER A 201 -16.61 -3.85 -19.39
C SER A 201 -15.27 -3.20 -19.02
N TYR A 202 -15.35 -2.14 -18.21
CA TYR A 202 -14.23 -1.75 -17.33
C TYR A 202 -13.76 -2.95 -16.47
N TYR A 203 -14.60 -3.99 -16.33
CA TYR A 203 -14.36 -5.26 -15.63
C TYR A 203 -13.21 -6.11 -16.19
N SER A 204 -12.86 -5.97 -17.47
CA SER A 204 -11.72 -6.70 -18.05
C SER A 204 -10.40 -6.43 -17.32
N SER A 205 -10.24 -5.22 -16.77
CA SER A 205 -9.11 -4.85 -15.90
C SER A 205 -9.28 -5.27 -14.43
N PHE A 206 -10.53 -5.36 -13.93
CA PHE A 206 -10.86 -5.79 -12.56
C PHE A 206 -10.88 -7.31 -12.36
N ASN A 207 -10.78 -8.11 -13.43
CA ASN A 207 -10.64 -9.57 -13.34
C ASN A 207 -9.45 -10.03 -12.47
N SER A 208 -8.47 -9.15 -12.27
CA SER A 208 -7.32 -9.40 -11.38
C SER A 208 -7.60 -9.11 -9.89
N ILE A 209 -8.77 -8.54 -9.55
CA ILE A 209 -9.12 -8.12 -8.18
C ILE A 209 -10.14 -9.08 -7.54
N ILE A 210 -10.94 -9.80 -8.34
CA ILE A 210 -12.07 -10.61 -7.87
C ILE A 210 -11.80 -12.13 -7.94
N CYS A 211 -10.71 -12.56 -8.60
CA CYS A 211 -10.28 -13.96 -8.67
C CYS A 211 -8.84 -14.15 -8.20
#